data_AF-A0A972Y4X8-F1
#
_entry.id   AF-A0A972Y4X8-F1
#
_cell.length_a   1.000
_cell.length_b   1.000
_cell.length_c   1.000
_cell.angle_alpha   90.00
_cell.angle_beta   90.00
_cell.angle_gamma   90.00
#
_symmetry.space_group_name_H-M   'P 1'
#
loop_
_entity.id
_entity.type
_entity.pdbx_description
1 polymer ?
#
loop_
_entity_poly.entity_id
_entity_poly.type
_entity_poly.pdbx_seq_one_letter_code
_entity_poly.pdbx_strand_id
1 'polypeptide(L)'
;MGKNIAKSTITFEFCDGGSCRKAKSEIAVREARAHLRNEGFWDSTHTIRTRCNGRCEDAPTWIVQPGNFWYKNVTPEKAIEIVASHTNENTPIDEYLLYKDGWDEIDSDNERTIKPVMFKQKNDSEFGEVLVARAPASDQYLYPLFKKLFEAPEGLKILLPNSEEQYVFSSHNVNYTDTFDVNINGAETNFTLAIGPITKAMENDVSEEIKSRKVGVVEVIWNQENDDYIAHVRLKNRKGKFLLLISIPLGDAYSWEYILETYLNMDSNKPKIVTTLEQ
;
A
#
# COMPACT_ATOMS: atom_id res chain seq x y z
N MET A 1 -29.31 -6.64 19.41
CA MET A 1 -29.15 -5.65 20.49
C MET A 1 -27.68 -5.24 20.52
N GLY A 2 -27.37 -3.94 20.38
CA GLY A 2 -26.00 -3.43 20.35
C GLY A 2 -25.39 -3.35 21.75
N LYS A 3 -24.06 -3.40 21.84
CA LYS A 3 -23.32 -3.17 23.09
C LYS A 3 -23.44 -1.69 23.49
N ASN A 4 -23.61 -1.38 24.77
CA ASN A 4 -23.53 0.00 25.26
C ASN A 4 -22.05 0.44 25.32
N ILE A 5 -21.58 1.15 24.30
CA ILE A 5 -20.17 1.56 24.17
C ILE A 5 -19.75 2.51 25.30
N ALA A 6 -20.67 3.26 25.92
CA ALA A 6 -20.35 4.16 27.03
C ALA A 6 -19.87 3.42 28.30
N LYS A 7 -20.06 2.10 28.39
CA LYS A 7 -19.54 1.27 29.48
C LYS A 7 -18.17 0.67 29.18
N SER A 8 -17.69 0.79 27.94
CA SER A 8 -16.43 0.19 27.53
C SER A 8 -15.26 1.01 28.03
N THR A 9 -14.37 0.40 28.80
CA THR A 9 -13.15 1.05 29.31
C THR A 9 -11.90 0.59 28.56
N ILE A 10 -11.95 -0.58 27.93
CA ILE A 10 -10.85 -1.18 27.17
C ILE A 10 -11.34 -1.46 25.74
N THR A 11 -10.48 -1.24 24.75
CA THR A 11 -10.70 -1.65 23.36
C THR A 11 -9.54 -2.47 22.85
N PHE A 12 -9.83 -3.68 22.38
CA PHE A 12 -8.87 -4.51 21.66
C PHE A 12 -9.10 -4.40 20.15
N GLU A 13 -8.03 -4.14 19.40
CA GLU A 13 -8.03 -4.07 17.95
C GLU A 13 -7.22 -5.21 17.37
N PHE A 14 -7.88 -6.09 16.61
CA PHE A 14 -7.30 -7.31 16.07
C PHE A 14 -7.05 -7.18 14.57
N CYS A 15 -5.79 -7.25 14.14
CA CYS A 15 -5.45 -7.17 12.71
C CYS A 15 -5.99 -8.40 11.93
N ASP A 16 -6.77 -8.11 10.87
CA ASP A 16 -7.28 -9.08 9.89
C ASP A 16 -6.47 -9.11 8.58
N GLY A 17 -5.39 -8.34 8.51
CA GLY A 17 -4.51 -8.27 7.36
C GLY A 17 -4.05 -9.64 6.84
N GLY A 18 -3.70 -9.71 5.56
CA GLY A 18 -3.38 -10.99 4.90
C GLY A 18 -2.27 -11.80 5.60
N SER A 19 -1.26 -11.14 6.15
CA SER A 19 -0.18 -11.78 6.92
C SER A 19 -0.67 -12.31 8.27
N CYS A 20 -1.49 -11.55 9.01
CA CYS A 20 -2.10 -11.99 10.27
C CYS A 20 -3.01 -13.21 10.06
N ARG A 21 -3.83 -13.21 9.01
CA ARG A 21 -4.65 -14.38 8.65
C ARG A 21 -3.82 -15.61 8.32
N LYS A 22 -2.72 -15.46 7.57
CA LYS A 22 -1.77 -16.56 7.29
C LYS A 22 -1.11 -17.08 8.57
N ALA A 23 -0.81 -16.18 9.51
CA ALA A 23 -0.31 -16.50 10.84
C ALA A 23 -1.42 -16.99 11.80
N LYS A 24 -2.58 -17.41 11.27
CA LYS A 24 -3.71 -17.99 12.02
C LYS A 24 -4.30 -17.07 13.10
N SER A 25 -4.30 -15.75 12.89
CA SER A 25 -4.84 -14.77 13.86
C SER A 25 -6.29 -15.03 14.31
N GLU A 26 -7.08 -15.70 13.47
CA GLU A 26 -8.48 -16.03 13.76
C GLU A 26 -8.66 -16.84 15.04
N ILE A 27 -7.77 -17.80 15.33
CA ILE A 27 -7.92 -18.62 16.54
C ILE A 27 -7.67 -17.80 17.80
N ALA A 28 -6.65 -16.92 17.80
CA ALA A 28 -6.38 -16.01 18.90
C ALA A 28 -7.55 -15.06 19.18
N VAL A 29 -8.18 -14.52 18.14
CA VAL A 29 -9.36 -13.66 18.27
C VAL A 29 -10.56 -14.41 18.87
N ARG A 30 -10.74 -15.69 18.53
CA ARG A 30 -11.83 -16.51 19.07
C ARG A 30 -11.62 -16.81 20.54
N GLU A 31 -10.43 -17.22 20.94
CA GLU A 31 -10.10 -17.50 22.34
C GLU A 31 -10.25 -16.24 23.21
N ALA A 32 -9.73 -15.09 22.76
CA ALA A 32 -9.91 -13.82 23.47
C ALA A 32 -11.38 -13.44 23.65
N ARG A 33 -12.20 -13.53 22.59
CA ARG A 33 -13.63 -13.21 22.69
C ARG A 33 -14.42 -14.20 23.53
N ALA A 34 -14.02 -15.48 23.53
CA ALA A 34 -14.61 -16.49 24.40
C ALA A 34 -14.29 -16.18 25.87
N HIS A 35 -13.03 -15.89 26.19
CA HIS A 35 -12.60 -15.49 27.53
C HIS A 35 -13.36 -14.26 28.02
N LEU A 36 -13.41 -13.18 27.24
CA LEU A 36 -14.17 -11.97 27.58
C LEU A 36 -15.64 -12.25 27.92
N ARG A 37 -16.27 -13.21 27.24
CA ARG A 37 -17.67 -13.56 27.52
C ARG A 37 -17.81 -14.41 28.77
N ASN A 38 -16.98 -15.43 28.92
CA ASN A 38 -17.07 -16.38 30.01
C ASN A 38 -16.73 -15.75 31.36
N GLU A 39 -15.78 -14.80 31.37
CA GLU A 39 -15.36 -14.08 32.58
C GLU A 39 -16.17 -12.79 32.84
N GLY A 40 -17.23 -12.52 32.06
CA GLY A 40 -18.13 -11.39 32.31
C GLY A 40 -17.59 -10.01 31.88
N PHE A 41 -16.45 -9.93 31.20
CA PHE A 41 -15.86 -8.68 30.69
C PHE A 41 -16.45 -8.19 29.37
N TRP A 42 -17.40 -8.92 28.79
CA TRP A 42 -17.96 -8.58 27.49
C TRP A 42 -18.54 -7.17 27.49
N ASP A 43 -19.26 -6.71 28.52
CA ASP A 43 -19.91 -5.40 28.47
C ASP A 43 -18.96 -4.21 28.71
N SER A 44 -17.84 -4.42 29.42
CA SER A 44 -16.81 -3.41 29.69
C SER A 44 -15.69 -3.34 28.65
N THR A 45 -15.66 -4.28 27.69
CA THR A 45 -14.55 -4.39 26.72
C THR A 45 -15.02 -4.39 25.28
N HIS A 46 -14.59 -3.44 24.45
CA HIS A 46 -14.87 -3.43 23.01
C HIS A 46 -13.82 -4.24 22.24
N THR A 47 -14.24 -4.86 21.13
CA THR A 47 -13.30 -5.57 20.24
C THR A 47 -13.56 -5.20 18.80
N ILE A 48 -12.51 -4.80 18.08
CA ILE A 48 -12.56 -4.34 16.70
C ILE A 48 -11.70 -5.30 15.86
N ARG A 49 -12.16 -5.62 14.66
CA ARG A 49 -11.28 -6.19 13.63
C ARG A 49 -10.83 -5.08 12.71
N THR A 50 -9.53 -4.93 12.54
CA THR A 50 -8.93 -3.94 11.67
C THR A 50 -8.47 -4.60 10.37
N ARG A 51 -8.22 -3.79 9.33
CA ARG A 51 -7.48 -4.24 8.14
C ARG A 51 -6.00 -4.43 8.49
N CYS A 52 -5.11 -4.32 7.51
CA CYS A 52 -3.67 -4.36 7.78
C CYS A 52 -3.24 -3.15 8.62
N ASN A 53 -2.51 -3.40 9.71
CA ASN A 53 -1.96 -2.35 10.59
C ASN A 53 -0.51 -1.96 10.23
N GLY A 54 0.01 -2.38 9.07
CA GLY A 54 1.35 -2.01 8.59
C GLY A 54 2.52 -2.82 9.18
N ARG A 55 2.29 -3.69 10.16
CA ARG A 55 3.31 -4.54 10.80
C ARG A 55 3.12 -6.01 10.43
N CYS A 56 3.40 -6.34 9.18
CA CYS A 56 3.17 -7.68 8.62
C CYS A 56 4.19 -8.72 9.10
N GLU A 57 5.39 -8.25 9.42
CA GLU A 57 6.56 -8.97 9.89
C GLU A 57 6.42 -9.44 11.35
N ASP A 58 5.53 -8.81 12.12
CA ASP A 58 5.24 -9.12 13.52
C ASP A 58 3.89 -9.85 13.71
N ALA A 59 3.31 -10.34 12.62
CA ALA A 59 1.97 -10.89 12.61
C ALA A 59 1.86 -12.18 13.46
N PRO A 60 0.75 -12.40 14.20
CA PRO A 60 -0.40 -11.49 14.35
C PRO A 60 -0.15 -10.30 15.28
N THR A 61 -0.63 -9.12 14.88
CA THR A 61 -0.49 -7.89 15.67
C THR A 61 -1.81 -7.36 16.20
N TRP A 62 -1.84 -6.97 17.47
CA TRP A 62 -2.99 -6.37 18.16
C TRP A 62 -2.63 -4.99 18.71
N ILE A 63 -3.64 -4.13 18.89
CA ILE A 63 -3.51 -2.85 19.61
C ILE A 63 -4.51 -2.86 20.76
N VAL A 64 -4.10 -2.41 21.94
CA VAL A 64 -4.98 -2.24 23.11
C VAL A 64 -5.02 -0.78 23.53
N GLN A 65 -6.23 -0.27 23.70
CA GLN A 65 -6.53 1.08 24.17
C GLN A 65 -7.29 1.03 25.51
N PRO A 66 -7.09 2.01 26.41
CA PRO A 66 -6.15 3.13 26.30
C PRO A 66 -4.68 2.70 26.50
N GLY A 67 -3.73 3.59 26.16
CA GLY A 67 -2.29 3.38 26.35
C GLY A 67 -1.51 2.98 25.10
N ASN A 68 -2.21 2.73 23.98
CA ASN A 68 -1.60 2.42 22.68
C ASN A 68 -0.56 1.28 22.76
N PHE A 69 -0.94 0.18 23.40
CA PHE A 69 -0.08 -1.00 23.53
C PHE A 69 -0.17 -1.86 22.28
N TRP A 70 0.93 -2.01 21.56
CA TRP A 70 1.02 -2.87 20.39
C TRP A 70 1.62 -4.20 20.79
N TYR A 71 0.98 -5.30 20.38
CA TYR A 71 1.45 -6.66 20.61
C TYR A 71 1.91 -7.31 19.31
N LYS A 72 2.96 -8.14 19.40
CA LYS A 72 3.50 -8.94 18.29
C LYS A 72 3.30 -10.44 18.51
N ASN A 73 3.30 -11.20 17.42
CA ASN A 73 3.32 -12.67 17.43
C ASN A 73 2.26 -13.29 18.35
N VAL A 74 1.03 -12.74 18.33
CA VAL A 74 -0.04 -13.14 19.25
C VAL A 74 -0.55 -14.54 18.92
N THR A 75 -0.28 -15.50 19.81
CA THR A 75 -0.82 -16.87 19.76
C THR A 75 -2.14 -16.95 20.54
N PRO A 76 -2.91 -18.06 20.42
CA PRO A 76 -4.11 -18.27 21.25
C PRO A 76 -3.86 -18.18 22.76
N GLU A 77 -2.72 -18.69 23.22
CA GLU A 77 -2.33 -18.69 24.63
C GLU A 77 -2.02 -17.26 25.08
N LYS A 78 -1.16 -16.55 24.33
CA LYS A 78 -0.85 -15.13 24.59
C LYS A 78 -2.11 -14.27 24.55
N ALA A 79 -3.06 -14.55 23.65
CA ALA A 79 -4.31 -13.82 23.56
C ALA A 79 -5.12 -13.87 24.85
N ILE A 80 -5.19 -15.04 25.51
CA ILE A 80 -5.88 -15.18 26.79
C ILE A 80 -5.14 -14.40 27.88
N GLU A 81 -3.82 -14.52 27.95
CA GLU A 81 -2.99 -13.81 28.94
C GLU A 81 -3.10 -12.27 28.78
N ILE A 82 -3.00 -11.77 27.56
CA ILE A 82 -3.13 -10.34 27.23
C ILE A 82 -4.51 -9.83 27.65
N VAL A 83 -5.58 -10.54 27.29
CA VAL A 83 -6.94 -10.12 27.66
C VAL A 83 -7.09 -10.11 29.17
N ALA A 84 -6.69 -11.19 29.86
CA ALA A 84 -6.84 -11.33 31.29
C ALA A 84 -6.08 -10.24 32.05
N SER A 85 -4.82 -9.94 31.68
CA SER A 85 -4.04 -8.89 32.35
C SER A 85 -4.68 -7.50 32.17
N HIS A 86 -5.11 -7.15 30.95
CA HIS A 86 -5.78 -5.87 30.72
C HIS A 86 -7.13 -5.77 31.43
N THR A 87 -7.96 -6.82 31.45
CA THR A 87 -9.28 -6.75 32.08
C THR A 87 -9.26 -6.85 33.61
N ASN A 88 -8.29 -7.59 34.17
CA ASN A 88 -8.19 -7.80 35.62
C ASN A 88 -7.31 -6.75 36.31
N GLU A 89 -6.18 -6.40 35.69
CA GLU A 89 -5.10 -5.62 36.31
C GLU A 89 -4.90 -4.25 35.65
N ASN A 90 -5.49 -4.04 34.46
CA ASN A 90 -5.34 -2.83 33.67
C ASN A 90 -3.86 -2.51 33.35
N THR A 91 -3.09 -3.55 33.07
CA THR A 91 -1.65 -3.49 32.74
C THR A 91 -1.32 -4.27 31.47
N PRO A 92 -0.28 -3.85 30.72
CA PRO A 92 0.25 -4.64 29.62
C PRO A 92 1.16 -5.77 30.10
N ILE A 93 1.55 -6.65 29.17
CA ILE A 93 2.57 -7.68 29.38
C ILE A 93 3.78 -7.30 28.53
N ASP A 94 4.80 -6.72 29.16
CA ASP A 94 5.93 -6.09 28.46
C ASP A 94 6.67 -7.04 27.51
N GLU A 95 6.84 -8.31 27.88
CA GLU A 95 7.47 -9.34 27.03
C GLU A 95 6.77 -9.60 25.70
N TYR A 96 5.49 -9.23 25.58
CA TYR A 96 4.70 -9.46 24.35
C TYR A 96 4.55 -8.21 23.49
N LEU A 97 5.03 -7.07 23.98
CA LEU A 97 4.87 -5.80 23.29
C LEU A 97 5.79 -5.71 22.08
N LEU A 98 5.24 -5.15 21.01
CA LEU A 98 5.98 -4.57 19.89
C LEU A 98 6.34 -3.12 20.21
N TYR A 99 5.44 -2.40 20.87
CA TYR A 99 5.59 -0.99 21.17
C TYR A 99 4.64 -0.56 22.29
N LYS A 100 5.04 0.45 23.06
CA LYS A 100 4.17 1.24 23.93
C LYS A 100 4.60 2.70 23.90
N ASP A 101 3.66 3.58 24.25
CA ASP A 101 3.95 5.01 24.32
C ASP A 101 5.15 5.31 25.25
N GLY A 102 6.01 6.21 24.81
CA GLY A 102 7.28 6.54 25.48
C GLY A 102 8.47 5.65 25.11
N TRP A 103 8.34 4.72 24.17
CA TRP A 103 9.48 4.02 23.58
C TRP A 103 10.03 4.79 22.36
N ASP A 104 11.35 4.89 22.25
CA ASP A 104 12.01 5.53 21.10
C ASP A 104 12.03 4.62 19.86
N GLU A 105 12.08 3.31 20.08
CA GLU A 105 12.14 2.28 19.05
C GLU A 105 11.09 1.19 19.31
N ILE A 106 10.69 0.51 18.24
CA ILE A 106 9.87 -0.68 18.33
C ILE A 106 10.73 -1.90 18.67
N ASP A 107 10.16 -2.85 19.41
CA ASP A 107 10.79 -4.15 19.66
C ASP A 107 10.32 -5.16 18.60
N SER A 108 11.00 -5.21 17.45
CA SER A 108 10.73 -6.20 16.40
C SER A 108 11.94 -7.08 16.13
N ASP A 109 11.74 -8.39 16.17
CA ASP A 109 12.74 -9.39 15.79
C ASP A 109 12.90 -9.53 14.27
N ASN A 110 12.01 -8.89 13.51
CA ASN A 110 11.90 -9.05 12.05
C ASN A 110 11.92 -7.72 11.30
N GLU A 111 12.52 -6.68 11.89
CA GLU A 111 12.56 -5.35 11.27
C GLU A 111 13.23 -5.42 9.90
N ARG A 112 12.52 -4.93 8.87
CA ARG A 112 13.01 -4.96 7.49
C ARG A 112 13.48 -3.58 7.08
N THR A 113 14.73 -3.48 6.66
CA THR A 113 15.19 -2.28 5.97
C THR A 113 14.49 -2.18 4.62
N ILE A 114 13.59 -1.20 4.49
CA ILE A 114 12.97 -0.88 3.19
C ILE A 114 14.06 -0.27 2.32
N LYS A 115 14.49 -0.99 1.29
CA LYS A 115 15.41 -0.43 0.28
C LYS A 115 14.70 0.73 -0.39
N PRO A 116 15.24 1.96 -0.34
CA PRO A 116 14.60 3.09 -0.99
C PRO A 116 14.56 2.86 -2.49
N VAL A 117 13.53 3.39 -3.14
CA VAL A 117 13.51 3.43 -4.60
C VAL A 117 14.66 4.33 -5.06
N MET A 118 15.34 3.94 -6.14
CA MET A 118 16.44 4.68 -6.72
C MET A 118 16.37 4.58 -8.24
N PHE A 119 16.83 5.63 -8.91
CA PHE A 119 17.09 5.60 -10.35
C PHE A 119 18.37 4.85 -10.66
N LYS A 120 18.36 4.06 -11.72
CA LYS A 120 19.53 3.35 -12.24
C LYS A 120 19.69 3.66 -13.72
N GLN A 121 20.92 3.87 -14.17
CA GLN A 121 21.21 4.03 -15.60
C GLN A 121 20.85 2.75 -16.34
N LYS A 122 20.14 2.90 -17.46
CA LYS A 122 19.69 1.80 -18.30
C LYS A 122 19.61 2.28 -19.74
N ASN A 123 20.13 1.49 -20.66
CA ASN A 123 19.81 1.65 -22.08
C ASN A 123 18.44 0.99 -22.34
N ASP A 124 17.39 1.81 -22.40
CA ASP A 124 16.03 1.37 -22.64
C ASP A 124 15.74 1.30 -24.15
N SER A 125 15.02 0.27 -24.59
CA SER A 125 14.78 0.03 -26.01
C SER A 125 13.97 1.12 -26.71
N GLU A 126 13.17 1.88 -25.95
CA GLU A 126 12.30 2.94 -26.47
C GLU A 126 12.94 4.33 -26.35
N PHE A 127 13.76 4.54 -25.30
CA PHE A 127 14.23 5.88 -24.92
C PHE A 127 15.76 6.05 -24.95
N GLY A 128 16.52 5.02 -25.31
CA GLY A 128 17.98 5.08 -25.30
C GLY A 128 18.54 5.13 -23.87
N GLU A 129 19.59 5.92 -23.66
CA GLU A 129 20.22 6.05 -22.34
C GLU A 129 19.37 6.90 -21.39
N VAL A 130 18.78 6.25 -20.38
CA VAL A 130 17.87 6.89 -19.42
C VAL A 130 18.11 6.42 -17.99
N LEU A 131 17.52 7.12 -17.04
CA LEU A 131 17.46 6.72 -15.64
C LEU A 131 16.11 6.06 -15.35
N VAL A 132 16.12 4.84 -14.81
CA VAL A 132 14.89 4.10 -14.51
C VAL A 132 14.78 3.76 -13.03
N ALA A 133 13.67 4.15 -12.41
CA ALA A 133 13.29 3.77 -11.06
C ALA A 133 12.16 2.71 -11.10
N ARG A 134 12.32 1.64 -10.33
CA ARG A 134 11.29 0.62 -10.17
C ARG A 134 10.31 1.03 -9.07
N ALA A 135 9.10 1.41 -9.45
CA ALA A 135 8.12 1.99 -8.54
C ALA A 135 7.12 0.93 -7.99
N PRO A 136 6.48 1.20 -6.83
CA PRO A 136 5.41 0.37 -6.29
C PRO A 136 4.18 0.31 -7.21
N ALA A 137 3.64 -0.90 -7.40
CA ALA A 137 2.54 -1.17 -8.34
C ALA A 137 1.18 -1.46 -7.65
N SER A 138 1.08 -1.32 -6.33
CA SER A 138 -0.20 -1.50 -5.64
C SER A 138 -1.12 -0.30 -5.84
N ASP A 139 -2.41 -0.54 -5.65
CA ASP A 139 -3.45 0.49 -5.70
C ASP A 139 -3.21 1.64 -4.72
N GLN A 140 -2.62 1.38 -3.55
CA GLN A 140 -2.24 2.43 -2.59
C GLN A 140 -1.30 3.50 -3.18
N TYR A 141 -0.56 3.18 -4.24
CA TYR A 141 0.33 4.14 -4.92
C TYR A 141 -0.24 4.58 -6.27
N LEU A 142 -0.77 3.65 -7.06
CA LEU A 142 -1.29 3.94 -8.40
C LEU A 142 -2.57 4.76 -8.39
N TYR A 143 -3.49 4.52 -7.44
CA TYR A 143 -4.75 5.26 -7.41
C TYR A 143 -4.53 6.74 -7.08
N PRO A 144 -3.75 7.13 -6.04
CA PRO A 144 -3.37 8.52 -5.83
C PRO A 144 -2.62 9.14 -7.00
N LEU A 145 -1.70 8.39 -7.63
CA LEU A 145 -0.98 8.86 -8.82
C LEU A 145 -1.93 9.24 -9.95
N PHE A 146 -2.85 8.34 -10.33
CA PHE A 146 -3.83 8.64 -11.37
C PHE A 146 -4.74 9.80 -10.97
N LYS A 147 -5.22 9.83 -9.72
CA LYS A 147 -6.00 10.95 -9.20
C LYS A 147 -5.29 12.27 -9.38
N LYS A 148 -3.97 12.31 -9.16
CA LYS A 148 -3.18 13.54 -9.27
C LYS A 148 -2.91 13.95 -10.71
N LEU A 149 -2.42 13.03 -11.54
CA LEU A 149 -2.08 13.31 -12.93
C LEU A 149 -3.31 13.74 -13.74
N PHE A 150 -4.48 13.16 -13.49
CA PHE A 150 -5.70 13.44 -14.24
C PHE A 150 -6.62 14.51 -13.61
N GLU A 151 -6.23 15.13 -12.50
CA GLU A 151 -7.00 16.20 -11.83
C GLU A 151 -6.96 17.51 -12.63
N ALA A 152 -5.78 17.94 -13.04
CA ALA A 152 -5.54 19.14 -13.82
C ALA A 152 -4.32 18.92 -14.75
N PRO A 153 -4.45 18.06 -15.78
CA PRO A 153 -3.33 17.72 -16.65
C PRO A 153 -2.97 18.88 -17.60
N GLU A 154 -1.67 19.12 -17.77
CA GLU A 154 -1.13 20.15 -18.65
C GLU A 154 -0.46 19.53 -19.90
N GLY A 155 -1.18 18.68 -20.63
CA GLY A 155 -0.71 18.08 -21.88
C GLY A 155 -0.04 16.72 -21.74
N LEU A 156 -0.50 15.88 -20.79
CA LEU A 156 0.02 14.53 -20.63
C LEU A 156 -0.11 13.75 -21.93
N LYS A 157 0.96 13.06 -22.35
CA LYS A 157 0.89 12.13 -23.48
C LYS A 157 0.62 10.72 -22.99
N ILE A 158 -0.45 10.13 -23.50
CA ILE A 158 -0.94 8.79 -23.18
C ILE A 158 -0.74 7.88 -24.38
N LEU A 159 -0.07 6.74 -24.17
CA LEU A 159 0.04 5.68 -25.16
C LEU A 159 -0.50 4.37 -24.58
N LEU A 160 -1.53 3.84 -25.22
CA LEU A 160 -2.16 2.55 -24.92
C LEU A 160 -1.72 1.50 -25.95
N PRO A 161 -1.80 0.19 -25.63
CA PRO A 161 -1.48 -0.86 -26.58
C PRO A 161 -2.33 -0.75 -27.84
N ASN A 162 -1.70 -0.84 -29.02
CA ASN A 162 -2.34 -0.80 -30.33
C ASN A 162 -3.22 0.45 -30.56
N SER A 163 -2.89 1.57 -29.92
CA SER A 163 -3.61 2.85 -30.05
C SER A 163 -2.66 3.94 -30.52
N GLU A 164 -3.20 4.99 -31.12
CA GLU A 164 -2.46 6.23 -31.41
C GLU A 164 -2.15 6.98 -30.12
N GLU A 165 -1.16 7.89 -30.17
CA GLU A 165 -0.84 8.78 -29.06
C GLU A 165 -2.02 9.73 -28.79
N GLN A 166 -2.37 9.86 -27.51
CA GLN A 166 -3.44 10.74 -27.03
C GLN A 166 -2.83 11.82 -26.15
N TYR A 167 -3.37 13.04 -26.22
CA TYR A 167 -2.88 14.19 -25.46
C TYR A 167 -3.99 14.71 -24.56
N VAL A 168 -3.70 14.91 -23.28
CA VAL A 168 -4.69 15.21 -22.26
C VAL A 168 -4.42 16.58 -21.64
N PHE A 169 -5.33 17.52 -21.86
CA PHE A 169 -5.27 18.91 -21.37
C PHE A 169 -6.43 19.24 -20.43
N SER A 170 -7.38 18.32 -20.25
CA SER A 170 -8.57 18.52 -19.42
C SER A 170 -8.68 17.48 -18.33
N SER A 171 -9.33 17.82 -17.22
CA SER A 171 -9.54 16.91 -16.08
C SER A 171 -10.30 15.65 -16.51
N HIS A 172 -9.87 14.48 -16.02
CA HIS A 172 -10.55 13.20 -16.24
C HIS A 172 -11.04 12.61 -14.91
N ASN A 173 -12.15 11.88 -14.95
CA ASN A 173 -12.65 11.14 -13.81
C ASN A 173 -11.82 9.88 -13.57
N VAL A 174 -11.31 9.70 -12.35
CA VAL A 174 -10.57 8.50 -11.93
C VAL A 174 -11.41 7.71 -10.92
N ASN A 175 -12.08 6.67 -11.40
CA ASN A 175 -13.05 5.89 -10.64
C ASN A 175 -12.47 4.52 -10.26
N TYR A 176 -12.33 4.25 -8.96
CA TYR A 176 -11.86 2.98 -8.42
C TYR A 176 -12.88 2.39 -7.45
N THR A 177 -14.08 2.12 -7.96
CA THR A 177 -15.21 1.55 -7.20
C THR A 177 -15.34 0.04 -7.36
N ASP A 178 -14.72 -0.52 -8.40
CA ASP A 178 -14.62 -1.96 -8.62
C ASP A 178 -13.54 -2.57 -7.72
N THR A 179 -13.64 -3.87 -7.45
CA THR A 179 -12.68 -4.60 -6.60
C THR A 179 -11.25 -4.58 -7.16
N PHE A 180 -11.10 -4.53 -8.49
CA PHE A 180 -9.82 -4.58 -9.17
C PHE A 180 -9.57 -3.35 -10.03
N ASP A 181 -10.63 -2.79 -10.62
CA ASP A 181 -10.50 -1.89 -11.76
C ASP A 181 -10.56 -0.42 -11.41
N VAL A 182 -9.54 0.30 -11.85
CA VAL A 182 -9.59 1.76 -11.99
C VAL A 182 -9.95 2.12 -13.42
N ASN A 183 -10.87 3.06 -13.56
CA ASN A 183 -11.35 3.57 -14.83
C ASN A 183 -11.03 5.06 -14.92
N ILE A 184 -10.24 5.43 -15.92
CA ILE A 184 -9.95 6.82 -16.27
C ILE A 184 -10.89 7.16 -17.42
N ASN A 185 -11.73 8.18 -17.23
CA ASN A 185 -12.72 8.59 -18.23
C ASN A 185 -12.74 10.10 -18.43
N GLY A 186 -12.65 10.53 -19.68
CA GLY A 186 -12.80 11.92 -20.08
C GLY A 186 -12.86 12.09 -21.60
N ALA A 187 -12.82 13.33 -22.05
CA ALA A 187 -13.03 13.64 -23.47
C ALA A 187 -11.86 13.19 -24.36
N GLU A 188 -10.65 13.11 -23.81
CA GLU A 188 -9.41 12.94 -24.58
C GLU A 188 -8.85 11.52 -24.46
N THR A 189 -9.01 10.87 -23.31
CA THR A 189 -8.59 9.48 -23.11
C THR A 189 -9.58 8.72 -22.24
N ASN A 190 -9.71 7.42 -22.50
CA ASN A 190 -10.51 6.51 -21.70
C ASN A 190 -9.80 5.17 -21.63
N PHE A 191 -9.55 4.66 -20.42
CA PHE A 191 -8.95 3.34 -20.24
C PHE A 191 -9.26 2.73 -18.88
N THR A 192 -9.15 1.40 -18.84
CA THR A 192 -9.34 0.59 -17.63
C THR A 192 -8.09 -0.23 -17.35
N LEU A 193 -7.60 -0.17 -16.11
CA LEU A 193 -6.51 -1.00 -15.63
C LEU A 193 -6.95 -1.73 -14.36
N ALA A 194 -6.46 -2.95 -14.16
CA ALA A 194 -6.60 -3.60 -12.87
C ALA A 194 -5.44 -3.16 -11.96
N ILE A 195 -5.73 -2.46 -10.87
CA ILE A 195 -4.75 -2.03 -9.87
C ILE A 195 -5.01 -2.62 -8.48
N GLY A 196 -6.19 -3.19 -8.25
CA GLY A 196 -6.53 -3.83 -6.99
C GLY A 196 -5.75 -5.10 -6.67
N PRO A 197 -5.76 -5.52 -5.40
CA PRO A 197 -4.97 -6.65 -4.93
C PRO A 197 -5.57 -7.98 -5.40
N ILE A 198 -4.80 -8.73 -6.19
CA ILE A 198 -5.10 -10.14 -6.50
C ILE A 198 -4.22 -11.00 -5.59
N THR A 199 -4.83 -11.58 -4.56
CA THR A 199 -4.14 -12.46 -3.62
C THR A 199 -4.09 -13.89 -4.15
N LYS A 200 -3.12 -14.70 -3.70
CA LYS A 200 -3.04 -16.12 -4.06
C LYS A 200 -4.35 -16.90 -3.78
N ALA A 201 -5.12 -16.48 -2.78
CA ALA A 201 -6.35 -17.16 -2.39
C ALA A 201 -7.49 -16.99 -3.40
N MET A 202 -7.49 -15.89 -4.17
CA MET A 202 -8.51 -15.59 -5.19
C MET A 202 -7.97 -15.69 -6.61
N GLU A 203 -6.66 -15.91 -6.79
CA GLU A 203 -6.01 -15.85 -8.09
C GLU A 203 -6.59 -16.83 -9.10
N ASN A 204 -7.09 -17.99 -8.66
CA ASN A 204 -7.74 -18.97 -9.53
C ASN A 204 -9.15 -18.55 -9.97
N ASP A 205 -9.82 -17.71 -9.20
CA ASP A 205 -11.20 -17.27 -9.44
C ASP A 205 -11.27 -15.95 -10.24
N VAL A 206 -10.14 -15.23 -10.35
CA VAL A 206 -10.05 -14.01 -11.16
C VAL A 206 -9.89 -14.37 -12.64
N SER A 207 -10.65 -13.72 -13.52
CA SER A 207 -10.60 -13.96 -14.96
C SER A 207 -9.22 -13.63 -15.57
N GLU A 208 -8.86 -14.33 -16.63
CA GLU A 208 -7.61 -14.04 -17.36
C GLU A 208 -7.60 -12.64 -17.99
N GLU A 209 -8.78 -12.10 -18.32
CA GLU A 209 -8.92 -10.73 -18.81
C GLU A 209 -8.40 -9.72 -17.77
N ILE A 210 -8.89 -9.78 -16.53
CA ILE A 210 -8.43 -8.92 -15.42
C ILE A 210 -6.93 -9.12 -15.18
N LYS A 211 -6.45 -10.38 -15.12
CA LYS A 211 -5.02 -10.67 -14.92
C LYS A 211 -4.15 -10.11 -16.04
N SER A 212 -4.64 -10.10 -17.28
CA SER A 212 -3.88 -9.64 -18.43
C SER A 212 -3.59 -8.13 -18.38
N ARG A 213 -4.52 -7.35 -17.81
CA ARG A 213 -4.43 -5.89 -17.60
C ARG A 213 -4.13 -5.49 -16.15
N LYS A 214 -3.82 -6.46 -15.28
CA LYS A 214 -3.34 -6.22 -13.93
C LYS A 214 -1.95 -5.60 -14.00
N VAL A 215 -1.82 -4.37 -13.52
CA VAL A 215 -0.52 -3.73 -13.35
C VAL A 215 0.30 -4.54 -12.33
N GLY A 216 1.45 -5.01 -12.76
CA GLY A 216 2.41 -5.74 -11.91
C GLY A 216 3.80 -5.11 -11.88
N VAL A 217 4.05 -4.18 -12.80
CA VAL A 217 5.33 -3.56 -13.06
C VAL A 217 5.09 -2.09 -13.35
N VAL A 218 5.75 -1.20 -12.61
CA VAL A 218 5.77 0.23 -12.91
C VAL A 218 7.21 0.70 -12.97
N GLU A 219 7.55 1.41 -14.04
CA GLU A 219 8.85 2.01 -14.26
C GLU A 219 8.65 3.51 -14.41
N VAL A 220 9.30 4.31 -13.57
CA VAL A 220 9.44 5.76 -13.80
C VAL A 220 10.76 5.96 -14.52
N ILE A 221 10.69 6.49 -15.73
CA ILE A 221 11.80 6.68 -16.65
C ILE A 221 12.06 8.17 -16.70
N TRP A 222 13.16 8.63 -16.12
CA TRP A 222 13.60 10.00 -16.23
C TRP A 222 14.47 10.14 -17.48
N ASN A 223 13.98 10.92 -18.43
CA ASN A 223 14.61 11.13 -19.72
C ASN A 223 15.26 12.52 -19.75
N GLN A 224 16.55 12.58 -19.44
CA GLN A 224 17.26 13.85 -19.23
C GLN A 224 17.63 14.56 -20.54
N GLU A 225 17.57 13.87 -21.67
CA GLU A 225 17.96 14.39 -22.99
C GLU A 225 16.77 14.72 -23.90
N ASN A 226 15.54 14.59 -23.41
CA ASN A 226 14.33 14.83 -24.21
C ASN A 226 13.85 16.28 -24.11
N ASP A 227 13.57 16.89 -25.26
CA ASP A 227 13.16 18.29 -25.34
C ASP A 227 11.67 18.53 -25.01
N ASP A 228 10.84 17.47 -25.04
CA ASP A 228 9.38 17.60 -24.91
C ASP A 228 8.84 17.08 -23.57
N TYR A 229 9.53 16.11 -22.93
CA TYR A 229 9.05 15.39 -21.75
C TYR A 229 10.17 15.18 -20.70
N ILE A 230 9.87 15.47 -19.43
CA ILE A 230 10.80 15.18 -18.31
C ILE A 230 10.91 13.68 -18.06
N ALA A 231 9.76 13.00 -18.02
CA ALA A 231 9.71 11.62 -17.58
C ALA A 231 8.55 10.85 -18.20
N HIS A 232 8.64 9.53 -18.11
CA HIS A 232 7.60 8.60 -18.52
C HIS A 232 7.28 7.62 -17.39
N VAL A 233 5.99 7.42 -17.10
CA VAL A 233 5.50 6.34 -16.23
C VAL A 233 5.03 5.20 -17.13
N ARG A 234 5.80 4.12 -17.17
CA ARG A 234 5.51 2.93 -17.97
C ARG A 234 4.95 1.81 -17.10
N LEU A 235 3.75 1.35 -17.44
CA LEU A 235 3.05 0.28 -16.76
C LEU A 235 3.05 -0.99 -17.60
N LYS A 236 3.41 -2.11 -16.97
CA LYS A 236 3.36 -3.45 -17.57
C LYS A 236 2.64 -4.41 -16.63
N ASN A 237 2.11 -5.49 -17.19
CA ASN A 237 1.59 -6.58 -16.37
C ASN A 237 2.75 -7.41 -15.78
N ARG A 238 2.43 -8.38 -14.91
CA ARG A 238 3.44 -9.26 -14.27
C ARG A 238 4.30 -10.06 -15.27
N LYS A 239 3.81 -10.29 -16.49
CA LYS A 239 4.51 -11.00 -17.57
C LYS A 239 5.33 -10.04 -18.46
N GLY A 240 5.39 -8.75 -18.12
CA GLY A 240 6.13 -7.74 -18.88
C GLY A 240 5.40 -7.18 -20.09
N LYS A 241 4.14 -7.57 -20.34
CA LYS A 241 3.32 -7.00 -21.43
C LYS A 241 3.04 -5.52 -21.13
N PHE A 242 3.30 -4.66 -22.11
CA PHE A 242 2.97 -3.24 -22.06
C PHE A 242 1.46 -3.01 -21.85
N LEU A 243 1.11 -2.07 -20.96
CA LEU A 243 -0.26 -1.71 -20.63
C LEU A 243 -0.57 -0.23 -20.84
N LEU A 244 0.37 0.65 -20.51
CA LEU A 244 0.18 2.10 -20.56
C LEU A 244 1.53 2.81 -20.44
N LEU A 245 1.72 3.89 -21.20
CA LEU A 245 2.77 4.88 -20.99
C LEU A 245 2.10 6.24 -20.75
N ILE A 246 2.50 6.94 -19.69
CA ILE A 246 2.13 8.33 -19.44
C ILE A 246 3.42 9.14 -19.52
N SER A 247 3.51 10.10 -20.44
CA SER A 247 4.67 11.00 -20.54
C SER A 247 4.31 12.35 -19.94
N ILE A 248 5.18 12.85 -19.07
CA ILE A 248 5.04 14.10 -18.33
C ILE A 248 5.74 15.20 -19.12
N PRO A 249 5.02 16.23 -19.62
CA PRO A 249 5.60 17.31 -20.41
C PRO A 249 6.73 18.04 -19.69
N LEU A 250 7.67 18.61 -20.44
CA LEU A 250 8.80 19.33 -19.87
C LEU A 250 8.40 20.55 -19.01
N GLY A 251 7.25 21.15 -19.30
CA GLY A 251 6.68 22.25 -18.51
C GLY A 251 5.95 21.83 -17.24
N ASP A 252 5.58 20.55 -17.09
CA ASP A 252 4.77 20.05 -15.97
C ASP A 252 5.65 19.66 -14.77
N ALA A 253 6.28 20.68 -14.17
CA ALA A 253 7.11 20.52 -12.97
C ALA A 253 6.30 19.97 -11.78
N TYR A 254 5.01 20.29 -11.72
CA TYR A 254 4.14 19.90 -10.62
C TYR A 254 3.90 18.39 -10.57
N SER A 255 3.51 17.78 -11.70
CA SER A 255 3.37 16.33 -11.80
C SER A 255 4.69 15.61 -11.55
N TRP A 256 5.80 16.19 -12.01
CA TRP A 256 7.12 15.61 -11.79
C TRP A 256 7.54 15.63 -10.32
N GLU A 257 7.38 16.76 -9.63
CA GLU A 257 7.63 16.89 -8.18
C GLU A 257 6.78 15.91 -7.39
N TYR A 258 5.48 15.80 -7.70
CA TYR A 258 4.60 14.82 -7.07
C TYR A 258 5.09 13.37 -7.29
N ILE A 259 5.54 13.03 -8.49
CA ILE A 259 6.10 11.70 -8.78
C ILE A 259 7.33 11.43 -7.92
N LEU A 260 8.26 12.39 -7.81
CA LEU A 260 9.46 12.23 -7.00
C LEU A 260 9.14 12.13 -5.51
N GLU A 261 8.45 13.13 -4.96
CA GLU A 261 8.26 13.28 -3.52
C GLU A 261 7.22 12.33 -2.95
N THR A 262 6.07 12.20 -3.63
CA THR A 262 4.95 11.43 -3.10
C THR A 262 4.97 9.98 -3.62
N TYR A 263 5.16 9.79 -4.92
CA TYR A 263 5.06 8.45 -5.51
C TYR A 263 6.33 7.61 -5.30
N LEU A 264 7.51 8.22 -5.43
CA LEU A 264 8.80 7.54 -5.27
C LEU A 264 9.45 7.76 -3.89
N ASN A 265 8.91 8.66 -3.06
CA ASN A 265 9.46 9.03 -1.76
C ASN A 265 10.93 9.48 -1.85
N MET A 266 11.21 10.40 -2.78
CA MET A 266 12.51 11.00 -3.04
C MET A 266 12.44 12.52 -2.91
N ASP A 267 13.52 13.13 -2.40
CA ASP A 267 13.70 14.59 -2.46
C ASP A 267 13.78 15.04 -3.92
N SER A 268 12.86 15.92 -4.33
CA SER A 268 12.78 16.44 -5.70
C SER A 268 14.04 17.21 -6.12
N ASN A 269 14.73 17.84 -5.16
CA ASN A 269 15.96 18.59 -5.39
C ASN A 269 17.20 17.69 -5.43
N LYS A 270 17.11 16.49 -4.85
CA LYS A 270 18.19 15.50 -4.79
C LYS A 270 17.68 14.09 -5.07
N PRO A 271 17.24 13.79 -6.30
CA PRO A 271 16.77 12.46 -6.65
C PRO A 271 17.85 11.41 -6.42
N LYS A 272 17.49 10.27 -5.85
CA LYS A 272 18.44 9.18 -5.54
C LYS A 272 18.80 8.43 -6.81
N ILE A 273 20.05 8.56 -7.25
CA ILE A 273 20.59 7.88 -8.44
C ILE A 273 21.72 6.95 -8.02
N VAL A 274 21.67 5.67 -8.43
CA VAL A 274 22.79 4.74 -8.29
C VAL A 274 23.80 5.06 -9.39
N THR A 275 24.92 5.64 -9.03
CA THR A 275 26.10 5.70 -9.90
C THR A 275 26.86 4.37 -9.76
N THR A 276 27.44 3.87 -10.84
CA THR A 276 28.04 2.54 -10.99
C THR A 276 29.24 2.23 -10.09
N LEU A 277 29.51 3.01 -9.04
CA LEU A 277 30.70 2.93 -8.20
C LEU A 277 30.52 2.18 -6.87
N GLU A 278 29.33 1.68 -6.54
CA GLU A 278 29.14 0.82 -5.36
C GLU A 278 28.47 -0.50 -5.76
N GLN A 279 29.30 -1.48 -6.12
CA GLN A 279 28.97 -2.91 -6.11
C GLN A 279 29.48 -3.55 -4.83
#